data_AF-A0A847JGH5-F1
#
_entry.id   AF-A0A847JGH5-F1
#
_cell.length_a   1.000
_cell.length_b   1.000
_cell.length_c   1.000
_cell.angle_alpha   90.00
_cell.angle_beta   90.00
_cell.angle_gamma   90.00
#
_symmetry.space_group_name_H-M   'P 1'
#
loop_
_entity.id
_entity.type
_entity.pdbx_description
1 polymer ?
#
loop_
_entity_poly.entity_id
_entity_poly.type
_entity_poly.pdbx_seq_one_letter_code
_entity_poly.pdbx_strand_id
1 'polypeptide(L)'
;LFTPEFRNRLDAVVNFGNLPLDVIRQVVSKFVIQLEAQLADRNVTFELDEAATDWLATHGYDRQMGARPLGRVIQEHIKKPLADEVLFGKLKRGGVVKVTVGPGEDGVDELKLEAIPAVTAVAAPAPEPEVKATKARAKKAKSGLPAVAKTRAVVKKEPQGE
;
A
#
# COMPACT_ATOMS: atom_id res chain seq x y z
N LEU A 1 28.29 -8.81 -26.28
CA LEU A 1 28.21 -10.28 -26.46
C LEU A 1 29.05 -10.91 -25.34
N PHE A 2 28.48 -11.75 -24.46
CA PHE A 2 29.23 -12.34 -23.33
C PHE A 2 30.22 -13.41 -23.80
N THR A 3 31.35 -13.57 -23.09
CA THR A 3 32.37 -14.58 -23.42
C THR A 3 31.89 -16.00 -23.13
N PRO A 4 32.43 -17.02 -23.84
CA PRO A 4 32.08 -18.42 -23.60
C PRO A 4 32.37 -18.88 -22.15
N GLU A 5 33.44 -18.40 -21.54
CA GLU A 5 33.79 -18.71 -20.15
C GLU A 5 32.76 -18.18 -19.15
N PHE A 6 32.17 -17.02 -19.41
CA PHE A 6 31.13 -16.44 -18.56
C PHE A 6 29.81 -17.21 -18.65
N ARG A 7 29.43 -17.68 -19.84
CA ARG A 7 28.21 -18.50 -20.02
C ARG A 7 28.27 -19.82 -19.26
N ASN A 8 29.43 -20.44 -19.17
CA ASN A 8 29.62 -21.68 -18.42
C ASN A 8 29.59 -21.49 -16.88
N ARG A 9 29.50 -20.24 -16.39
CA ARG A 9 29.30 -19.91 -14.97
C ARG A 9 27.84 -19.59 -14.62
N LEU A 10 26.93 -19.67 -15.59
CA LEU A 10 25.50 -19.45 -15.37
C LEU A 10 24.79 -20.80 -15.22
N ASP A 11 24.01 -20.93 -14.15
CA ASP A 11 23.25 -22.14 -13.84
C ASP A 11 22.04 -22.32 -14.75
N ALA A 12 21.30 -21.24 -15.00
CA ALA A 12 20.13 -21.22 -15.87
C ALA A 12 19.94 -19.85 -16.54
N VAL A 13 19.31 -19.87 -17.71
CA VAL A 13 18.83 -18.67 -18.39
C VAL A 13 17.32 -18.61 -18.24
N VAL A 14 16.81 -17.53 -17.64
CA VAL A 14 15.37 -17.30 -17.48
C VAL A 14 14.91 -16.24 -18.46
N ASN A 15 14.02 -16.61 -19.37
CA ASN A 15 13.40 -15.70 -20.31
C ASN A 15 12.18 -15.03 -19.68
N PHE A 16 12.14 -13.69 -19.70
CA PHE A 16 10.98 -12.93 -19.27
C PHE A 16 10.10 -12.58 -20.48
N GLY A 17 8.82 -12.91 -20.39
CA GLY A 17 7.81 -12.49 -21.36
C GLY A 17 7.25 -11.09 -21.05
N ASN A 18 6.39 -10.60 -21.94
CA ASN A 18 5.60 -9.39 -21.68
C ASN A 18 4.66 -9.59 -20.49
N LEU A 19 4.40 -8.50 -19.76
CA LEU A 19 3.49 -8.54 -18.61
C LEU A 19 2.04 -8.51 -19.10
N PRO A 20 1.17 -9.45 -18.68
CA PRO A 20 -0.26 -9.36 -18.95
C PRO A 20 -0.90 -8.25 -18.10
N LEU A 21 -2.03 -7.72 -18.58
CA LEU A 21 -2.72 -6.59 -17.94
C LEU A 21 -3.11 -6.87 -16.48
N ASP A 22 -3.50 -8.12 -16.16
CA ASP A 22 -3.83 -8.53 -14.79
C ASP A 22 -2.66 -8.37 -13.81
N VAL A 23 -1.45 -8.70 -14.26
CA VAL A 23 -0.24 -8.51 -13.44
C VAL A 23 0.03 -7.02 -13.24
N ILE A 24 -0.29 -6.19 -14.22
CA ILE A 24 -0.14 -4.73 -14.12
C ILE A 24 -1.12 -4.16 -13.10
N ARG A 25 -2.38 -4.62 -13.09
CA ARG A 25 -3.37 -4.27 -12.04
C ARG A 25 -2.87 -4.62 -10.64
N GLN A 26 -2.21 -5.78 -10.47
CA GLN A 26 -1.59 -6.16 -9.20
C GLN A 26 -0.42 -5.24 -8.82
N VAL A 27 0.38 -4.83 -9.80
CA VAL A 27 1.47 -3.86 -9.57
C VAL A 27 0.90 -2.51 -9.14
N VAL A 28 -0.20 -2.03 -9.75
CA VAL A 28 -0.91 -0.82 -9.32
C VAL A 28 -1.40 -0.97 -7.87
N SER A 29 -2.04 -2.10 -7.55
CA SER A 29 -2.52 -2.38 -6.18
C SER A 29 -1.38 -2.33 -5.15
N LYS A 30 -0.21 -2.88 -5.49
CA LYS A 30 0.99 -2.79 -4.64
C LYS A 30 1.44 -1.33 -4.45
N PHE A 31 1.40 -0.51 -5.49
CA PHE A 31 1.75 0.91 -5.38
C PHE A 31 0.76 1.67 -4.50
N VAL A 32 -0.53 1.36 -4.57
CA VAL A 32 -1.55 1.95 -3.69
C VAL A 32 -1.24 1.65 -2.23
N ILE A 33 -0.97 0.38 -1.88
CA ILE A 33 -0.61 0.00 -0.51
C ILE A 33 0.66 0.74 -0.03
N GLN A 34 1.65 0.90 -0.91
CA GLN A 34 2.85 1.68 -0.57
C GLN A 34 2.54 3.16 -0.35
N LEU A 35 1.62 3.73 -1.13
CA LEU A 35 1.19 5.12 -1.00
C LEU A 35 0.38 5.32 0.29
N GLU A 36 -0.55 4.43 0.60
CA GLU A 36 -1.30 4.43 1.86
C GLU A 36 -0.37 4.38 3.07
N ALA A 37 0.66 3.54 3.05
CA ALA A 37 1.64 3.46 4.13
C ALA A 37 2.36 4.81 4.34
N GLN A 38 2.68 5.53 3.27
CA GLN A 38 3.30 6.86 3.34
C GLN A 38 2.34 7.94 3.85
N LEU A 39 1.05 7.79 3.54
CA LEU A 39 0.00 8.74 3.91
C LEU A 39 -0.54 8.51 5.33
N ALA A 40 -0.41 7.30 5.86
CA ALA A 40 -0.79 6.94 7.22
C ALA A 40 -0.09 7.81 8.27
N ASP A 41 1.20 8.14 8.06
CA ASP A 41 1.98 9.06 8.90
C ASP A 41 1.41 10.48 8.94
N ARG A 42 0.55 10.84 7.97
CA ARG A 42 -0.11 12.14 7.84
C ARG A 42 -1.61 12.09 8.12
N ASN A 43 -2.13 10.98 8.63
CA ASN A 43 -3.56 10.76 8.86
C ASN A 43 -4.41 10.96 7.58
N VAL A 44 -3.86 10.58 6.43
CA VAL A 44 -4.58 10.63 5.15
C VAL A 44 -4.91 9.19 4.72
N THR A 45 -6.19 8.95 4.46
CA THR A 45 -6.68 7.70 3.87
C THR A 45 -6.81 7.87 2.36
N PHE A 46 -6.43 6.86 1.60
CA PHE A 46 -6.45 6.90 0.14
C PHE A 46 -7.34 5.78 -0.40
N GLU A 47 -8.32 6.13 -1.21
CA GLU A 47 -9.25 5.20 -1.85
C GLU A 47 -9.13 5.34 -3.36
N LEU A 48 -8.80 4.23 -4.03
CA LEU A 48 -8.71 4.14 -5.49
C LEU A 48 -9.89 3.33 -6.03
N ASP A 49 -10.63 3.90 -6.99
CA ASP A 49 -11.68 3.19 -7.69
C ASP A 49 -11.11 2.12 -8.65
N GLU A 50 -11.89 1.08 -8.95
CA GLU A 50 -11.49 0.04 -9.91
C GLU A 50 -11.29 0.63 -11.31
N ALA A 51 -12.15 1.57 -11.73
CA ALA A 51 -12.00 2.27 -13.00
C ALA A 51 -10.67 3.05 -13.08
N ALA A 52 -10.25 3.64 -11.95
CA ALA A 52 -8.97 4.36 -11.87
C ALA A 52 -7.77 3.41 -11.92
N THR A 53 -7.89 2.21 -11.34
CA THR A 53 -6.88 1.16 -11.46
C THR A 53 -6.69 0.74 -12.91
N ASP A 54 -7.79 0.59 -13.64
CA ASP A 54 -7.77 0.18 -15.05
C ASP A 54 -7.20 1.27 -15.93
N TRP A 55 -7.54 2.52 -15.66
CA TRP A 55 -6.97 3.68 -16.33
C TRP A 55 -5.45 3.76 -16.14
N LEU A 56 -4.96 3.55 -14.91
CA LEU A 56 -3.51 3.52 -14.62
C LEU A 56 -2.82 2.36 -15.33
N ALA A 57 -3.46 1.19 -15.38
CA ALA A 57 -2.90 0.02 -16.03
C ALA A 57 -2.78 0.20 -17.54
N THR A 58 -3.74 0.87 -18.19
CA THR A 58 -3.69 1.14 -19.64
C THR A 58 -2.70 2.25 -19.99
N HIS A 59 -2.66 3.35 -19.22
CA HIS A 59 -1.76 4.48 -19.48
C HIS A 59 -0.32 4.24 -19.03
N GLY A 60 -0.13 3.39 -18.02
CA GLY A 60 1.20 3.04 -17.49
C GLY A 60 1.86 1.84 -18.16
N TYR A 61 1.17 1.16 -19.09
CA TYR A 61 1.69 0.00 -19.81
C TYR A 61 2.15 0.37 -21.21
N ASP A 62 3.38 -0.04 -21.51
CA ASP A 62 3.92 -0.01 -22.86
C ASP A 62 4.49 -1.39 -23.20
N ARG A 63 4.21 -1.89 -24.42
CA ARG A 63 4.68 -3.21 -24.85
C ARG A 63 6.21 -3.32 -24.91
N GLN A 64 6.91 -2.24 -25.25
CA GLN A 64 8.37 -2.19 -25.33
C GLN A 64 9.01 -1.93 -23.97
N MET A 65 8.39 -1.08 -23.15
CA MET A 65 8.97 -0.64 -21.87
C MET A 65 8.41 -1.39 -20.64
N GLY A 66 7.38 -2.23 -20.82
CA GLY A 66 6.68 -2.93 -19.75
C GLY A 66 5.95 -1.97 -18.80
N ALA A 67 5.98 -2.28 -17.50
CA ALA A 67 5.40 -1.45 -16.45
C ALA A 67 6.34 -0.32 -15.97
N ARG A 68 7.47 -0.06 -16.65
CA ARG A 68 8.39 1.02 -16.25
C ARG A 68 7.74 2.41 -16.29
N PRO A 69 6.92 2.76 -17.30
CA PRO A 69 6.24 4.05 -17.35
C PRO A 69 5.22 4.24 -16.22
N LEU A 70 4.62 3.15 -15.72
CA LEU A 70 3.59 3.18 -14.68
C LEU A 70 3.98 4.00 -13.45
N GLY A 71 5.21 3.83 -12.95
CA GLY A 71 5.69 4.58 -11.79
C GLY A 71 5.69 6.10 -12.03
N ARG A 72 6.00 6.53 -13.27
CA ARG A 72 5.96 7.94 -13.67
C ARG A 72 4.54 8.45 -13.76
N VAL A 73 3.63 7.69 -14.36
CA VAL A 73 2.20 8.05 -14.46
C VAL A 73 1.59 8.24 -13.07
N ILE A 74 1.83 7.31 -12.15
CA ILE A 74 1.39 7.42 -10.75
C ILE A 74 2.01 8.65 -10.07
N GLN A 75 3.28 8.94 -10.32
CA GLN A 75 3.93 10.10 -9.71
C GLN A 75 3.34 11.42 -10.20
N GLU A 76 3.14 11.56 -11.51
CA GLU A 76 2.61 12.78 -12.13
C GLU A 76 1.13 13.00 -11.78
N HIS A 77 0.29 11.99 -11.93
CA HIS A 77 -1.16 12.13 -11.80
C HIS A 77 -1.69 11.93 -10.38
N ILE A 78 -0.95 11.23 -9.50
CA ILE A 78 -1.39 10.96 -8.13
C ILE A 78 -0.50 11.68 -7.13
N LYS A 79 0.81 11.41 -7.12
CA LYS A 79 1.68 11.91 -6.04
C LYS A 79 1.84 13.42 -6.03
N LYS A 80 2.03 14.06 -7.20
CA LYS A 80 2.18 15.52 -7.28
C LYS A 80 0.94 16.26 -6.77
N PRO A 81 -0.27 16.06 -7.33
CA PRO A 81 -1.46 16.76 -6.86
C PRO A 81 -1.80 16.42 -5.40
N LEU A 82 -1.54 15.19 -4.97
CA LEU A 82 -1.71 14.80 -3.58
C LEU A 82 -0.75 15.53 -2.64
N ALA A 83 0.52 15.69 -3.02
CA ALA A 83 1.49 16.42 -2.23
C ALA A 83 1.07 17.89 -2.06
N ASP A 84 0.59 18.53 -3.13
CA ASP A 84 0.11 19.90 -3.07
C ASP A 84 -1.11 20.03 -2.14
N GLU A 85 -2.07 19.09 -2.21
CA GLU A 85 -3.24 19.07 -1.32
C GLU A 85 -2.89 18.81 0.15
N VAL A 86 -1.85 18.01 0.42
CA VAL A 86 -1.36 17.73 1.78
C VAL A 86 -0.56 18.90 2.35
N LEU A 87 0.21 19.61 1.53
CA LEU A 87 1.03 20.74 1.99
C LEU A 87 0.21 22.03 2.13
N PHE A 88 -0.61 22.34 1.13
CA PHE A 88 -1.28 23.63 0.96
C PHE A 88 -2.80 23.54 0.94
N GLY A 89 -3.36 22.37 0.64
CA GLY A 89 -4.78 22.16 0.42
C GLY A 89 -5.56 21.67 1.63
N LYS A 90 -6.66 20.97 1.33
CA LYS A 90 -7.68 20.56 2.31
C LYS A 90 -7.21 19.41 3.21
N LEU A 91 -6.13 18.72 2.84
CA LEU A 91 -5.63 17.52 3.53
C LEU A 91 -4.55 17.80 4.56
N LYS A 92 -4.23 19.08 4.84
CA LYS A 92 -3.18 19.48 5.78
C LYS A 92 -3.36 18.93 7.21
N ARG A 93 -4.60 18.63 7.60
CA ARG A 93 -4.96 18.07 8.92
C ARG A 93 -5.40 16.61 8.85
N GLY A 94 -5.10 15.93 7.75
CA GLY A 94 -5.65 14.61 7.44
C GLY A 94 -6.98 14.69 6.67
N GLY A 95 -7.45 13.54 6.20
CA GLY A 95 -8.64 13.45 5.36
C GLY A 95 -8.69 12.15 4.56
N VAL A 96 -9.70 12.04 3.71
CA VAL A 96 -9.85 10.93 2.77
C VAL A 96 -9.68 11.47 1.36
N VAL A 97 -8.87 10.79 0.56
CA VAL A 97 -8.71 11.09 -0.87
C VAL A 97 -9.35 9.99 -1.65
N LYS A 98 -10.32 10.36 -2.47
CA LYS A 98 -10.96 9.43 -3.40
C LYS A 98 -10.52 9.74 -4.81
N VAL A 99 -10.05 8.72 -5.51
CA VAL A 99 -9.58 8.83 -6.89
C VAL A 99 -10.58 8.16 -7.80
N THR A 100 -11.18 8.94 -8.71
CA THR A 100 -12.16 8.48 -9.68
C THR A 100 -11.70 8.83 -11.10
N VAL A 101 -12.26 8.14 -12.10
CA VAL A 101 -12.05 8.48 -13.51
C VAL A 101 -13.24 9.31 -13.99
N GLY A 102 -12.97 10.40 -14.68
CA GLY A 102 -14.00 11.17 -15.37
C GLY A 102 -13.54 11.65 -16.74
N PRO A 103 -14.48 12.11 -17.58
CA PRO A 103 -14.13 12.68 -18.87
C PRO A 103 -13.28 13.95 -18.65
N GLY A 104 -12.13 14.00 -19.32
CA GLY A 104 -11.27 15.17 -19.43
C GLY A 104 -11.70 16.09 -20.57
N GLU A 105 -11.14 17.29 -20.60
CA GLU A 105 -11.53 18.39 -21.50
C GLU A 105 -11.28 18.09 -22.99
N ASP A 106 -10.33 17.20 -23.28
CA ASP A 106 -9.95 16.76 -24.64
C ASP A 106 -10.60 15.41 -25.07
N GLY A 107 -11.56 14.89 -24.30
CA GLY A 107 -12.15 13.58 -24.56
C GLY A 107 -11.27 12.39 -24.17
N VAL A 108 -10.15 12.66 -23.49
CA VAL A 108 -9.30 11.65 -22.84
C VAL A 108 -9.77 11.49 -21.40
N ASP A 109 -9.95 10.26 -20.94
CA ASP A 109 -10.27 9.98 -19.54
C ASP A 109 -9.16 10.56 -18.62
N GLU A 110 -9.54 11.26 -17.56
CA GLU A 110 -8.61 11.87 -16.60
C GLU A 110 -8.94 11.45 -15.16
N LEU A 111 -7.89 11.29 -14.35
CA LEU A 111 -8.00 11.00 -12.92
C LEU A 111 -8.43 12.24 -12.15
N LYS A 112 -9.60 12.17 -11.53
CA LYS A 112 -10.12 13.20 -10.64
C LYS A 112 -9.85 12.81 -9.19
N LEU A 113 -9.22 13.73 -8.47
CA LEU A 113 -8.85 13.58 -7.07
C LEU A 113 -9.81 14.41 -6.22
N GLU A 114 -10.68 13.74 -5.49
CA GLU A 114 -11.59 14.38 -4.55
C GLU A 114 -11.02 14.27 -3.13
N ALA A 115 -10.53 15.39 -2.61
CA ALA A 115 -10.02 15.49 -1.24
C ALA A 115 -11.14 15.90 -0.28
N ILE A 116 -11.51 14.98 0.61
CA ILE A 116 -12.49 15.20 1.67
C ILE A 116 -11.72 15.50 2.97
N PRO A 117 -11.72 16.74 3.48
CA PRO A 117 -11.05 17.07 4.73
C PRO A 117 -11.74 16.39 5.91
N ALA A 118 -10.95 15.92 6.87
CA ALA A 118 -11.46 15.30 8.11
C ALA A 118 -12.30 16.25 9.00
N VAL A 119 -12.29 17.57 8.72
CA VAL A 119 -12.92 18.60 9.56
C VAL A 119 -14.45 18.69 9.36
N THR A 120 -15.02 18.02 8.37
CA THR A 120 -16.47 18.09 8.06
C THR A 120 -17.36 17.20 8.94
N ALA A 121 -16.82 16.60 10.01
CA ALA A 121 -17.60 15.81 10.96
C ALA A 121 -17.69 16.37 12.39
N VAL A 122 -17.13 17.56 12.70
CA VAL A 122 -17.35 18.21 14.02
C VAL A 122 -17.43 19.73 13.88
N ALA A 123 -18.62 20.27 14.17
CA ALA A 123 -18.88 21.69 14.40
C ALA A 123 -17.95 22.30 15.49
N ALA A 124 -17.53 23.55 15.29
CA ALA A 124 -16.70 24.39 16.18
C ALA A 124 -17.37 24.72 17.55
N PRO A 125 -16.72 25.39 18.57
CA PRO A 125 -15.30 25.65 18.89
C PRO A 125 -14.86 25.45 20.39
N ALA A 126 -13.54 25.28 20.63
CA ALA A 126 -12.68 25.67 21.79
C ALA A 126 -12.95 25.17 23.25
N PRO A 127 -11.97 25.21 24.19
CA PRO A 127 -10.52 25.43 24.11
C PRO A 127 -9.66 24.29 24.71
N GLU A 128 -8.34 24.34 24.49
CA GLU A 128 -7.32 23.57 25.23
C GLU A 128 -7.46 23.74 26.77
N PRO A 129 -6.91 22.80 27.54
CA PRO A 129 -5.81 23.22 28.40
C PRO A 129 -4.61 22.27 28.38
N GLU A 130 -3.42 22.87 28.30
CA GLU A 130 -2.19 22.31 28.85
C GLU A 130 -2.42 21.75 30.27
N VAL A 131 -1.95 20.53 30.56
CA VAL A 131 -1.29 20.28 31.85
C VAL A 131 -0.12 19.31 31.69
N LYS A 132 1.02 19.81 32.16
CA LYS A 132 2.33 19.16 32.28
C LYS A 132 2.30 17.91 33.17
N ALA A 133 3.21 16.99 32.81
CA ALA A 133 3.80 15.90 33.59
C ALA A 133 3.49 15.80 35.08
N THR A 134 3.13 14.61 35.56
CA THR A 134 3.71 14.05 36.79
C THR A 134 3.85 12.53 36.71
N LYS A 135 5.06 12.08 37.07
CA LYS A 135 5.40 10.69 37.40
C LYS A 135 4.64 10.28 38.66
N ALA A 136 4.03 9.10 38.66
CA ALA A 136 3.73 8.38 39.90
C ALA A 136 3.92 6.87 39.70
N ARG A 137 4.66 6.30 40.65
CA ARG A 137 5.20 4.95 40.75
C ARG A 137 4.38 4.21 41.81
N ALA A 138 3.78 3.07 41.49
CA ALA A 138 3.35 2.04 42.46
C ALA A 138 3.05 0.72 41.71
N LYS A 139 3.97 -0.24 41.67
CA LYS A 139 4.04 -1.45 42.53
C LYS A 139 2.83 -2.42 42.44
N LYS A 140 3.03 -3.50 41.67
CA LYS A 140 3.13 -4.93 42.11
C LYS A 140 1.91 -5.60 42.79
N ALA A 141 1.31 -6.56 42.07
CA ALA A 141 0.83 -7.89 42.53
C ALA A 141 0.64 -8.76 41.26
N LYS A 142 1.42 -9.80 40.94
CA LYS A 142 1.64 -11.12 41.57
C LYS A 142 0.37 -11.83 42.03
N SER A 143 -0.20 -12.66 41.15
CA SER A 143 -0.70 -14.02 41.38
C SER A 143 -1.20 -14.54 40.02
N GLY A 144 -1.01 -15.76 39.56
CA GLY A 144 -0.33 -16.95 40.02
C GLY A 144 -0.54 -17.99 38.91
N LEU A 145 0.54 -18.60 38.43
CA LEU A 145 0.49 -19.78 37.57
C LEU A 145 0.23 -21.01 38.46
N PRO A 146 -0.47 -22.04 37.95
CA PRO A 146 0.22 -23.31 37.74
C PRO A 146 -0.15 -23.87 36.35
N ALA A 147 0.78 -24.32 35.50
CA ALA A 147 1.56 -25.57 35.56
C ALA A 147 0.67 -26.83 35.72
N VAL A 148 0.96 -27.84 34.88
CA VAL A 148 0.42 -29.24 34.77
C VAL A 148 -0.31 -29.42 33.43
N ALA A 149 -0.05 -30.40 32.56
CA ALA A 149 0.78 -31.61 32.61
C ALA A 149 1.23 -32.02 31.21
N LYS A 150 2.41 -32.63 31.13
CA LYS A 150 2.80 -33.54 30.06
C LYS A 150 2.12 -34.89 30.31
N THR A 151 1.48 -35.45 29.30
CA THR A 151 1.27 -36.89 29.19
C THR A 151 1.67 -37.36 27.79
N ARG A 152 2.64 -38.27 27.81
CA ARG A 152 3.02 -39.15 26.71
C ARG A 152 1.82 -40.01 26.31
N ALA A 153 1.58 -40.16 25.01
CA ALA A 153 0.95 -41.35 24.47
C ALA A 153 1.91 -41.96 23.44
N VAL A 154 2.10 -43.26 23.61
CA VAL A 154 3.02 -44.17 22.94
C VAL A 154 2.18 -45.06 22.02
N VAL A 155 2.73 -45.34 20.82
CA VAL A 155 2.43 -46.51 19.95
C VAL A 155 1.08 -46.55 19.22
N LYS A 156 1.16 -46.49 17.89
CA LYS A 156 0.74 -47.64 17.07
C LYS A 156 1.62 -47.76 15.82
N LYS A 157 2.57 -48.70 15.90
CA LYS A 157 3.14 -49.41 14.76
C LYS A 157 2.03 -50.30 14.21
N GLU A 158 1.80 -50.26 12.91
CA GLU A 158 1.25 -51.40 12.18
C GLU A 158 1.94 -51.51 10.80
N PRO A 159 2.12 -52.74 10.28
CA PRO A 159 3.16 -53.06 9.30
C PRO A 159 2.65 -53.32 7.87
N GLN A 160 3.59 -53.23 6.92
CA GLN A 160 3.79 -54.03 5.69
C GLN A 160 2.66 -54.34 4.67
N GLY A 161 3.09 -54.32 3.40
CA GLY A 161 2.46 -54.93 2.21
C GLY A 161 2.31 -53.88 1.11
N GLU A 162 2.88 -53.99 -0.10
CA GLU A 162 3.56 -55.05 -0.86
C GLU A 162 4.51 -54.38 -1.87
#